data_AF-A0A1M5J2S0-F1
#
_entry.id   AF-A0A1M5J2S0-F1
#
_cell.length_a   1.000
_cell.length_b   1.000
_cell.length_c   1.000
_cell.angle_alpha   90.00
_cell.angle_beta   90.00
_cell.angle_gamma   90.00
#
_symmetry.space_group_name_H-M   'P 1'
#
loop_
_entity.id
_entity.type
_entity.pdbx_description
1 polymer ?
#
loop_
_entity_poly.entity_id
_entity_poly.type
_entity_poly.pdbx_seq_one_letter_code
_entity_poly.pdbx_strand_id
1 'polypeptide(L)'
;MSTYFRTTVVPKPSANIQRLFFLASSFIKIFLIPFTIFAILKYTHTMLNKNIKLIIAGLIVITSIWQFTENNIGNGIFLILLTAIPIFLYFKNEFILLAFLKLRKQDFEGAKKWLSFIKKPESALVKKQQGYFNYLHGIMLSQTNINQAEKYFKKAIELGLSMDMDLAVAKLNLAGVAMSRRRKLEATTLLNEAKRLDKQGMLKEQITMMKDQMKKI
;
A
#
# COMPACT_ATOMS: atom_id res chain seq x y z
N MET A 1 -40.91 38.16 40.03
CA MET A 1 -40.11 37.05 39.46
C MET A 1 -40.65 36.79 38.05
N SER A 2 -40.18 37.51 37.03
CA SER A 2 -40.62 37.31 35.63
C SER A 2 -39.41 36.95 34.79
N THR A 3 -39.38 35.70 34.34
CA THR A 3 -38.27 35.09 33.61
C THR A 3 -38.37 35.48 32.13
N TYR A 4 -37.53 36.41 31.68
CA TYR A 4 -37.42 36.75 30.27
C TYR A 4 -36.71 35.63 29.51
N PHE A 5 -37.48 34.78 28.82
CA PHE A 5 -36.94 33.90 27.78
C PHE A 5 -36.47 34.76 26.60
N ARG A 6 -35.15 35.00 26.53
CA ARG A 6 -34.52 35.65 25.38
C ARG A 6 -34.51 34.64 24.23
N THR A 7 -35.48 34.73 23.34
CA THR A 7 -35.47 34.01 22.07
C THR A 7 -34.29 34.50 21.24
N THR A 8 -33.22 33.71 21.19
CA THR A 8 -32.10 33.95 20.26
C THR A 8 -32.62 33.72 18.85
N VAL A 9 -32.99 34.80 18.16
CA VAL A 9 -33.33 34.76 16.74
C VAL A 9 -32.04 34.43 16.00
N VAL A 10 -31.89 33.18 15.57
CA VAL A 10 -30.79 32.77 14.69
C VAL A 10 -31.01 33.48 13.36
N PRO A 11 -30.11 34.39 12.93
CA PRO A 11 -30.33 35.15 11.71
C PRO A 11 -30.38 34.21 10.51
N LYS A 12 -31.44 34.31 9.71
CA LYS A 12 -31.56 33.55 8.47
C LYS A 12 -30.38 33.93 7.56
N PRO A 13 -29.58 32.96 7.08
CA PRO A 13 -28.41 33.24 6.25
C PRO A 13 -28.83 34.05 5.02
N SER A 14 -27.98 35.01 4.62
CA SER A 14 -28.25 35.86 3.46
C SER A 14 -28.51 35.03 2.19
N ALA A 15 -29.27 35.57 1.24
CA ALA A 15 -29.65 34.84 0.01
C ALA A 15 -28.44 34.24 -0.75
N ASN A 16 -27.27 34.90 -0.68
CA ASN A 16 -26.02 34.38 -1.24
C ASN A 16 -25.47 33.17 -0.47
N ILE A 17 -25.55 33.16 0.85
CA ILE A 17 -25.12 32.02 1.68
C ILE A 17 -26.07 30.83 1.48
N GLN A 18 -27.39 31.08 1.36
CA GLN A 18 -28.36 30.02 1.06
C GLN A 18 -28.13 29.41 -0.33
N ARG A 19 -27.81 30.23 -1.34
CA ARG A 19 -27.42 29.73 -2.68
C ARG A 19 -26.12 28.93 -2.64
N LEU A 20 -25.14 29.35 -1.85
CA LEU A 20 -23.87 28.62 -1.67
C LEU A 20 -24.09 27.23 -1.03
N PHE A 21 -24.91 27.14 0.02
CA PHE A 21 -25.30 25.86 0.63
C PHE A 21 -26.10 24.98 -0.34
N PHE A 22 -26.99 25.58 -1.15
CA PHE A 22 -27.78 24.86 -2.15
C PHE A 22 -26.90 24.28 -3.27
N LEU A 23 -25.97 25.08 -3.80
CA LEU A 23 -24.99 24.67 -4.82
C LEU A 23 -24.04 23.58 -4.29
N ALA A 24 -23.50 23.74 -3.07
CA ALA A 24 -22.68 22.74 -2.42
C ALA A 24 -23.44 21.42 -2.20
N SER A 25 -24.71 21.49 -1.76
CA SER A 25 -25.55 20.31 -1.52
C SER A 25 -25.94 19.57 -2.80
N SER A 26 -26.11 20.30 -3.91
CA SER A 26 -26.45 19.73 -5.22
C SER A 26 -25.23 19.06 -5.86
N PHE A 27 -24.04 19.66 -5.71
CA PHE A 27 -22.78 19.09 -6.19
C PHE A 27 -22.39 17.80 -5.44
N ILE A 28 -22.56 17.78 -4.11
CA ILE A 28 -22.35 16.58 -3.28
C ILE A 28 -23.26 15.44 -3.74
N LYS A 29 -24.52 15.74 -4.06
CA LYS A 29 -25.50 14.70 -4.45
C LYS A 29 -25.30 14.17 -5.87
N ILE A 30 -24.88 15.02 -6.82
CA ILE A 30 -24.78 14.64 -8.24
C ILE A 30 -23.44 13.97 -8.55
N PHE A 31 -22.34 14.38 -7.92
CA PHE A 31 -21.02 13.83 -8.21
C PHE A 31 -20.47 12.97 -7.07
N LEU A 32 -20.57 13.42 -5.82
CA LEU A 32 -19.94 12.72 -4.70
C LEU A 32 -20.67 11.42 -4.35
N ILE A 33 -22.00 11.38 -4.43
CA ILE A 33 -22.79 10.16 -4.12
C ILE A 33 -22.61 9.08 -5.20
N PRO A 34 -22.75 9.34 -6.52
CA PRO A 34 -22.51 8.31 -7.53
C PRO A 34 -21.04 7.90 -7.59
N PHE A 35 -20.10 8.82 -7.36
CA PHE A 35 -18.67 8.49 -7.29
C PHE A 35 -18.35 7.65 -6.05
N THR A 36 -18.91 7.96 -4.88
CA THR A 36 -18.70 7.13 -3.67
C THR A 36 -19.39 5.78 -3.82
N ILE A 37 -20.58 5.70 -4.41
CA ILE A 37 -21.27 4.44 -4.72
C ILE A 37 -20.47 3.62 -5.74
N PHE A 38 -20.01 4.22 -6.84
CA PHE A 38 -19.16 3.55 -7.85
C PHE A 38 -17.82 3.10 -7.27
N ALA A 39 -17.17 3.96 -6.49
CA ALA A 39 -15.94 3.64 -5.77
C ALA A 39 -16.21 2.49 -4.80
N ILE A 40 -17.23 2.55 -3.95
CA ILE A 40 -17.57 1.50 -2.99
C ILE A 40 -17.90 0.18 -3.71
N LEU A 41 -18.75 0.18 -4.76
CA LEU A 41 -19.13 -1.01 -5.55
C LEU A 41 -17.95 -1.66 -6.28
N LYS A 42 -16.99 -0.87 -6.76
CA LYS A 42 -15.85 -1.39 -7.52
C LYS A 42 -14.68 -1.76 -6.61
N TYR A 43 -14.45 -0.98 -5.54
CA TYR A 43 -13.44 -1.23 -4.51
C TYR A 43 -13.76 -2.46 -3.65
N THR A 44 -15.04 -2.84 -3.55
CA THR A 44 -15.46 -4.07 -2.86
C THR A 44 -15.18 -5.36 -3.64
N HIS A 45 -14.97 -5.32 -4.97
CA HIS A 45 -14.87 -6.56 -5.74
C HIS A 45 -13.67 -6.72 -6.68
N THR A 46 -13.01 -5.65 -7.16
CA THR A 46 -11.84 -5.81 -8.02
C THR A 46 -10.90 -4.60 -8.01
N MET A 47 -9.60 -4.86 -7.95
CA MET A 47 -8.57 -3.82 -8.10
C MET A 47 -8.78 -3.03 -9.40
N LEU A 48 -8.67 -1.70 -9.28
CA LEU A 48 -8.46 -0.82 -10.42
C LEU A 48 -7.01 -0.98 -10.89
N ASN A 49 -6.84 -1.34 -12.16
CA ASN A 49 -5.54 -1.41 -12.82
C ASN A 49 -4.77 -0.09 -12.59
N LYS A 50 -3.44 -0.16 -12.41
CA LYS A 50 -2.56 1.00 -12.22
C LYS A 50 -2.85 2.13 -13.23
N ASN A 51 -3.17 1.78 -14.48
CA ASN A 51 -3.53 2.76 -15.52
C ASN A 51 -4.88 3.46 -15.25
N ILE A 52 -5.86 2.74 -14.70
CA ILE A 52 -7.17 3.33 -14.38
C ILE A 52 -7.05 4.30 -13.20
N LYS A 53 -6.18 4.03 -12.22
CA LYS A 53 -5.91 4.97 -11.12
C LYS A 53 -5.41 6.33 -11.66
N LEU A 54 -4.55 6.31 -12.69
CA LEU A 54 -4.08 7.53 -13.36
C LEU A 54 -5.16 8.22 -14.20
N ILE A 55 -6.01 7.46 -14.90
CA ILE A 55 -7.14 8.03 -15.65
C ILE A 55 -8.10 8.75 -14.69
N ILE A 56 -8.42 8.14 -13.54
CA ILE A 56 -9.27 8.75 -12.52
C ILE A 56 -8.62 10.03 -11.97
N ALA A 57 -7.32 10.00 -11.69
CA ALA A 57 -6.60 11.21 -11.25
C ALA A 57 -6.67 12.32 -12.32
N GLY A 58 -6.46 11.98 -13.60
CA GLY A 58 -6.57 12.93 -14.71
C GLY A 58 -7.97 13.53 -14.84
N LEU A 59 -9.02 12.72 -14.70
CA LEU A 59 -10.40 13.20 -14.71
C LEU A 59 -10.70 14.16 -13.57
N ILE A 60 -10.23 13.86 -12.34
CA ILE A 60 -10.41 14.75 -11.19
C ILE A 60 -9.72 16.11 -11.42
N VAL A 61 -8.50 16.11 -11.99
CA VAL A 61 -7.79 17.34 -12.34
C VAL A 61 -8.52 18.14 -13.40
N ILE A 62 -9.03 17.49 -14.46
CA ILE A 62 -9.83 18.17 -15.50
C ILE A 62 -11.09 18.79 -14.88
N THR A 63 -11.80 18.05 -14.03
CA THR A 63 -12.98 18.57 -13.32
C THR A 63 -12.62 19.73 -12.39
N SER A 64 -11.45 19.68 -11.74
CA SER A 64 -10.95 20.79 -10.91
C SER A 64 -10.72 22.05 -11.74
N ILE A 65 -10.07 21.94 -12.91
CA ILE A 65 -9.85 23.07 -13.83
C ILE A 65 -11.19 23.67 -14.27
N TRP A 66 -12.16 22.82 -14.62
CA TRP A 66 -13.50 23.28 -14.99
C TRP A 66 -14.20 24.01 -13.83
N GLN A 67 -14.09 23.52 -12.58
CA GLN A 67 -14.64 24.21 -11.41
C GLN A 67 -14.03 25.60 -11.18
N PHE A 68 -12.75 25.80 -11.52
CA PHE A 68 -12.16 27.14 -11.48
C PHE A 68 -12.77 28.09 -12.52
N THR A 69 -13.16 27.58 -13.71
CA THR A 69 -13.82 28.41 -14.75
C THR A 69 -15.23 28.86 -14.34
N GLU A 70 -15.92 28.09 -13.49
CA GLU A 70 -17.24 28.45 -12.96
C GLU A 70 -17.20 29.29 -11.67
N ASN A 71 -16.05 29.86 -11.32
CA ASN A 71 -15.80 30.60 -10.06
C ASN A 71 -16.02 29.79 -8.77
N ASN A 72 -16.08 28.45 -8.84
CA ASN A 72 -16.18 27.56 -7.69
C ASN A 72 -14.80 27.22 -7.10
N ILE A 73 -14.06 28.26 -6.66
CA ILE A 73 -12.64 28.16 -6.25
C ILE A 73 -12.42 27.13 -5.14
N GLY A 74 -13.29 27.08 -4.13
CA GLY A 74 -13.21 26.13 -3.02
C GLY A 74 -13.32 24.66 -3.47
N ASN A 75 -14.21 24.38 -4.43
CA ASN A 75 -14.38 23.04 -4.99
C ASN A 75 -13.17 22.62 -5.83
N GLY A 76 -12.63 23.56 -6.61
CA GLY A 76 -11.41 23.33 -7.40
C GLY A 76 -10.24 22.91 -6.51
N ILE A 77 -9.96 23.66 -5.44
CA ILE A 77 -8.88 23.35 -4.47
C ILE A 77 -9.11 21.99 -3.80
N PHE A 78 -10.34 21.71 -3.37
CA PHE A 78 -10.68 20.42 -2.76
C PHE A 78 -10.43 19.24 -3.70
N LEU A 79 -10.79 19.36 -4.98
CA LEU A 79 -10.55 18.32 -5.98
C LEU A 79 -9.06 18.11 -6.27
N ILE A 80 -8.25 19.17 -6.26
CA ILE A 80 -6.78 19.03 -6.37
C ILE A 80 -6.24 18.21 -5.19
N LEU A 81 -6.65 18.54 -3.96
CA LEU A 81 -6.23 17.78 -2.78
C LEU A 81 -6.71 16.32 -2.83
N LEU A 82 -7.93 16.09 -3.31
CA LEU A 82 -8.48 14.75 -3.51
C LEU A 82 -7.68 13.93 -4.53
N THR A 83 -7.04 14.59 -5.51
CA THR A 83 -6.19 13.94 -6.52
C THR A 83 -4.96 13.26 -5.89
N ALA A 84 -4.49 13.71 -4.73
CA ALA A 84 -3.38 13.09 -4.03
C ALA A 84 -3.66 11.62 -3.64
N ILE A 85 -4.91 11.28 -3.37
CA ILE A 85 -5.31 9.92 -2.94
C ILE A 85 -5.08 8.86 -4.04
N PRO A 86 -5.66 8.96 -5.26
CA PRO A 86 -5.42 7.97 -6.30
C PRO A 86 -3.96 7.91 -6.75
N ILE A 87 -3.23 9.03 -6.68
CA ILE A 87 -1.78 9.07 -6.95
C ILE A 87 -1.01 8.31 -5.86
N PHE A 88 -1.32 8.51 -4.58
CA PHE A 88 -0.68 7.78 -3.49
C PHE A 88 -0.94 6.27 -3.58
N LEU A 89 -2.20 5.90 -3.85
CA LEU A 89 -2.63 4.50 -4.04
C LEU A 89 -2.07 3.87 -5.33
N TYR A 90 -1.54 4.66 -6.27
CA TYR A 90 -0.79 4.14 -7.42
C TYR A 90 0.58 3.59 -6.99
N PHE A 91 1.30 4.31 -6.12
CA PHE A 91 2.65 3.93 -5.71
C PHE A 91 2.69 2.77 -4.71
N LYS A 92 1.66 2.61 -3.87
CA LYS A 92 1.56 1.53 -2.88
C LYS A 92 0.30 0.71 -3.12
N ASN A 93 0.47 -0.55 -3.53
CA ASN A 93 -0.65 -1.47 -3.67
C ASN A 93 -1.19 -1.89 -2.30
N GLU A 94 -2.48 -1.69 -2.10
CA GLU A 94 -3.20 -1.88 -0.85
C GLU A 94 -3.17 -3.34 -0.38
N PHE A 95 -3.26 -4.30 -1.31
CA PHE A 95 -3.23 -5.72 -0.98
C PHE A 95 -1.85 -6.18 -0.50
N ILE A 96 -0.78 -5.65 -1.08
CA ILE A 96 0.58 -5.93 -0.59
C ILE A 96 0.74 -5.40 0.84
N LEU A 97 0.23 -4.19 1.11
CA LEU A 97 0.29 -3.60 2.45
C LEU A 97 -0.52 -4.42 3.46
N LEU A 98 -1.76 -4.79 3.12
CA LEU A 98 -2.62 -5.60 3.97
C LEU A 98 -2.03 -6.99 4.22
N ALA A 99 -1.49 -7.64 3.18
CA ALA A 99 -0.79 -8.91 3.32
C ALA A 99 0.43 -8.80 4.24
N PHE A 100 1.22 -7.73 4.12
CA PHE A 100 2.35 -7.47 5.01
C PHE A 100 1.90 -7.34 6.48
N LEU A 101 0.83 -6.57 6.74
CA LEU A 101 0.28 -6.41 8.08
C LEU A 101 -0.23 -7.73 8.66
N LYS A 102 -0.81 -8.59 7.83
CA LYS A 102 -1.23 -9.95 8.23
C LYS A 102 -0.04 -10.84 8.57
N LEU A 103 1.00 -10.86 7.73
CA LEU A 103 2.23 -11.62 8.02
C LEU A 103 2.92 -11.19 9.31
N ARG A 104 2.94 -9.88 9.61
CA ARG A 104 3.51 -9.39 10.88
C ARG A 104 2.76 -9.93 12.10
N LYS A 105 1.47 -10.23 11.95
CA LYS A 105 0.64 -10.87 12.98
C LYS A 105 0.64 -12.41 12.90
N GLN A 106 1.54 -12.99 12.10
CA GLN A 106 1.60 -14.44 11.84
C GLN A 106 0.32 -15.03 11.22
N ASP A 107 -0.53 -14.19 10.61
CA ASP A 107 -1.75 -14.61 9.91
C ASP A 107 -1.42 -14.91 8.43
N PHE A 108 -0.90 -16.11 8.18
CA PHE A 108 -0.46 -16.57 6.85
C PHE A 108 -1.64 -16.75 5.88
N GLU A 109 -2.75 -17.34 6.35
CA GLU A 109 -3.95 -17.55 5.53
C GLU A 109 -4.58 -16.21 5.12
N GLY A 110 -4.67 -15.26 6.04
CA GLY A 110 -5.11 -13.90 5.74
C GLY A 110 -4.20 -13.21 4.73
N ALA A 111 -2.88 -13.33 4.86
CA ALA A 111 -1.93 -12.78 3.90
C ALA A 111 -2.10 -13.41 2.50
N LYS A 112 -2.24 -14.74 2.43
CA LYS A 112 -2.48 -15.48 1.18
C LYS A 112 -3.79 -15.05 0.52
N LYS A 113 -4.86 -14.84 1.29
CA LYS A 113 -6.14 -14.31 0.79
C LYS A 113 -5.97 -12.91 0.20
N TRP A 114 -5.21 -12.02 0.83
CA TRP A 114 -4.96 -10.69 0.27
C TRP A 114 -4.15 -10.75 -1.02
N LEU A 115 -3.15 -11.63 -1.08
CA LEU A 115 -2.32 -11.81 -2.27
C LEU A 115 -3.07 -12.47 -3.42
N SER A 116 -4.07 -13.33 -3.15
CA SER A 116 -4.84 -14.01 -4.19
C SER A 116 -5.74 -13.06 -5.00
N PHE A 117 -6.06 -11.88 -4.47
CA PHE A 117 -6.73 -10.83 -5.24
C PHE A 117 -5.83 -10.27 -6.37
N ILE A 118 -4.51 -10.46 -6.29
CA ILE A 118 -3.55 -10.05 -7.32
C ILE A 118 -3.43 -11.18 -8.35
N LYS A 119 -4.37 -11.24 -9.29
CA LYS A 119 -4.42 -12.31 -10.31
C LYS A 119 -3.27 -12.25 -11.34
N LYS A 120 -2.85 -11.05 -11.73
CA LYS A 120 -1.79 -10.81 -12.73
C LYS A 120 -0.79 -9.78 -12.21
N PRO A 121 0.24 -10.20 -11.44
CA PRO A 121 1.17 -9.27 -10.82
C PRO A 121 1.95 -8.43 -11.83
N GLU A 122 2.31 -8.98 -12.99
CA GLU A 122 3.11 -8.27 -14.00
C GLU A 122 2.41 -7.05 -14.60
N SER A 123 1.11 -7.19 -14.88
CA SER A 123 0.32 -6.09 -15.44
C SER A 123 -0.23 -5.15 -14.36
N ALA A 124 -0.60 -5.70 -13.20
CA ALA A 124 -1.25 -4.94 -12.13
C ALA A 124 -0.27 -4.14 -11.26
N LEU A 125 0.97 -4.61 -11.10
CA LEU A 125 1.94 -4.04 -10.17
C LEU A 125 3.11 -3.35 -10.90
N VAL A 126 3.69 -2.34 -10.28
CA VAL A 126 5.00 -1.80 -10.71
C VAL A 126 6.13 -2.78 -10.33
N LYS A 127 7.29 -2.70 -11.00
CA LYS A 127 8.41 -3.64 -10.81
C LYS A 127 8.76 -3.87 -9.33
N LYS A 128 8.90 -2.80 -8.53
CA LYS A 128 9.17 -2.91 -7.09
C LYS A 128 8.05 -3.59 -6.32
N GLN A 129 6.78 -3.35 -6.67
CA GLN A 129 5.63 -4.02 -6.06
C GLN A 129 5.59 -5.52 -6.41
N GLN A 130 5.98 -5.89 -7.63
CA GLN A 130 6.18 -7.30 -7.98
C GLN A 130 7.28 -7.93 -7.12
N GLY A 131 8.35 -7.19 -6.84
CA GLY A 131 9.38 -7.61 -5.88
C GLY A 131 8.80 -7.91 -4.50
N TYR A 132 7.96 -7.02 -3.98
CA TYR A 132 7.26 -7.23 -2.70
C TYR A 132 6.27 -8.40 -2.73
N PHE A 133 5.54 -8.59 -3.82
CA PHE A 133 4.65 -9.73 -3.99
C PHE A 133 5.43 -11.05 -3.85
N ASN A 134 6.56 -11.16 -4.56
CA ASN A 134 7.44 -12.34 -4.48
C ASN A 134 8.07 -12.49 -3.08
N TYR A 135 8.50 -11.40 -2.46
CA TYR A 135 9.05 -11.41 -1.10
C TYR A 135 8.06 -11.99 -0.09
N LEU A 136 6.80 -11.53 -0.12
CA LEU A 136 5.75 -12.03 0.78
C LEU A 136 5.49 -13.52 0.56
N HIS A 137 5.44 -13.98 -0.69
CA HIS A 137 5.35 -15.42 -1.00
C HIS A 137 6.55 -16.22 -0.49
N GLY A 138 7.76 -15.67 -0.62
CA GLY A 138 8.98 -16.26 -0.07
C GLY A 138 8.88 -16.48 1.44
N ILE A 139 8.44 -15.46 2.19
CA ILE A 139 8.27 -15.55 3.66
C ILE A 139 7.26 -16.64 4.03
N MET A 140 6.09 -16.68 3.38
CA MET A 140 5.06 -17.69 3.65
C MET A 140 5.56 -19.12 3.38
N LEU A 141 6.28 -19.31 2.27
CA LEU A 141 6.77 -20.63 1.84
C LEU A 141 8.03 -21.06 2.58
N SER A 142 8.74 -20.16 3.27
CA SER A 142 9.96 -20.51 4.00
C SER A 142 9.72 -21.56 5.09
N GLN A 143 8.50 -21.64 5.61
CA GLN A 143 8.11 -22.61 6.64
C GLN A 143 7.71 -23.98 6.07
N THR A 144 7.22 -24.04 4.82
CA THR A 144 6.58 -25.24 4.27
C THR A 144 7.30 -25.80 3.04
N ASN A 145 7.91 -24.94 2.23
CA ASN A 145 8.61 -25.31 1.01
C ASN A 145 9.82 -24.40 0.71
N ILE A 146 10.96 -24.81 1.25
CA ILE A 146 12.26 -24.10 1.11
C ILE A 146 12.65 -23.89 -0.36
N ASN A 147 12.38 -24.87 -1.23
CA ASN A 147 12.75 -24.79 -2.65
C ASN A 147 11.94 -23.73 -3.39
N GLN A 148 10.65 -23.62 -3.11
CA GLN A 148 9.84 -22.54 -3.68
C GLN A 148 10.18 -21.19 -3.06
N ALA A 149 10.41 -21.15 -1.74
CA ALA A 149 10.80 -19.92 -1.05
C ALA A 149 12.07 -19.30 -1.67
N GLU A 150 13.08 -20.12 -1.99
CA GLU A 150 14.30 -19.66 -2.66
C GLU A 150 14.00 -18.98 -4.00
N LYS A 151 13.15 -19.57 -4.85
CA LYS A 151 12.76 -18.99 -6.15
C LYS A 151 12.10 -17.63 -5.97
N TYR A 152 11.17 -17.54 -5.01
CA TYR A 152 10.48 -16.30 -4.69
C TYR A 152 11.42 -15.21 -4.17
N PHE A 153 12.33 -15.54 -3.24
CA PHE A 153 13.30 -14.55 -2.76
C PHE A 153 14.28 -14.10 -3.84
N LYS A 154 14.80 -15.03 -4.67
CA LYS A 154 15.65 -14.66 -5.80
C LYS A 154 14.92 -13.72 -6.76
N LYS A 155 13.66 -14.02 -7.08
CA LYS A 155 12.85 -13.15 -7.94
C LYS A 155 12.55 -11.79 -7.29
N ALA A 156 12.31 -11.75 -5.98
CA ALA A 156 12.11 -10.51 -5.24
C ALA A 156 13.34 -9.60 -5.29
N ILE A 157 14.54 -10.17 -5.12
CA ILE A 157 15.80 -9.44 -5.20
C ILE A 157 16.08 -8.93 -6.62
N GLU A 158 15.83 -9.76 -7.64
CA GLU A 158 15.97 -9.40 -9.06
C GLU A 158 15.07 -8.22 -9.45
N LEU A 159 13.82 -8.23 -8.97
CA LEU A 159 12.85 -7.16 -9.23
C LEU A 159 13.17 -5.89 -8.42
N GLY A 160 13.86 -6.04 -7.28
CA GLY A 160 14.27 -4.97 -6.40
C GLY A 160 13.23 -4.64 -5.33
N LEU A 161 13.70 -4.55 -4.09
CA LEU A 161 12.91 -4.11 -2.92
C LEU A 161 13.21 -2.63 -2.65
N SER A 162 12.21 -1.88 -2.14
CA SER A 162 12.41 -0.45 -1.85
C SER A 162 13.10 -0.19 -0.52
N MET A 163 13.02 -1.13 0.43
CA MET A 163 13.60 -0.99 1.76
C MET A 163 14.77 -1.95 1.94
N ASP A 164 15.90 -1.41 2.41
CA ASP A 164 17.12 -2.18 2.71
C ASP A 164 16.83 -3.30 3.73
N MET A 165 15.94 -3.04 4.70
CA MET A 165 15.54 -4.02 5.70
C MET A 165 14.87 -5.25 5.10
N ASP A 166 13.92 -5.07 4.18
CA ASP A 166 13.24 -6.20 3.52
C ASP A 166 14.23 -7.00 2.66
N LEU A 167 15.17 -6.29 2.02
CA LEU A 167 16.26 -6.92 1.28
C LEU A 167 17.20 -7.71 2.22
N ALA A 168 17.49 -7.18 3.40
CA ALA A 168 18.29 -7.87 4.41
C ALA A 168 17.60 -9.16 4.90
N VAL A 169 16.29 -9.09 5.15
CA VAL A 169 15.47 -10.27 5.53
C VAL A 169 15.47 -11.31 4.41
N ALA A 170 15.29 -10.91 3.15
CA ALA A 170 15.31 -11.83 2.01
C ALA A 170 16.67 -12.54 1.89
N LYS A 171 17.78 -11.81 2.04
CA LYS A 171 19.14 -12.37 1.99
C LYS A 171 19.44 -13.28 3.17
N LEU A 172 18.99 -12.91 4.37
CA LEU A 172 19.10 -13.76 5.56
C LEU A 172 18.36 -15.09 5.37
N ASN A 173 17.15 -15.08 4.82
CA ASN A 173 16.41 -16.30 4.52
C ASN A 173 17.12 -17.15 3.45
N LEU A 174 17.63 -16.53 2.38
CA LEU A 174 18.44 -17.23 1.37
C LEU A 174 19.73 -17.84 1.96
N ALA A 175 20.36 -17.17 2.94
CA ALA A 175 21.50 -17.75 3.65
C ALA A 175 21.08 -19.00 4.42
N GLY A 176 19.92 -18.99 5.08
CA GLY A 176 19.32 -20.17 5.70
C GLY A 176 19.07 -21.32 4.70
N VAL A 177 18.57 -21.01 3.50
CA VAL A 177 18.43 -22.00 2.42
C VAL A 177 19.78 -22.55 1.95
N ALA A 178 20.79 -21.70 1.78
CA ALA A 178 22.12 -22.11 1.38
C ALA A 178 22.76 -23.04 2.44
N MET A 179 22.57 -22.74 3.72
CA MET A 179 23.04 -23.57 4.82
C MET A 179 22.38 -24.95 4.87
N SER A 180 21.05 -25.04 4.67
CA SER A 180 20.36 -26.34 4.66
C SER A 180 20.87 -27.26 3.54
N ARG A 181 21.48 -26.68 2.50
CA ARG A 181 22.14 -27.38 1.40
C ARG A 181 23.66 -27.46 1.52
N ARG A 182 24.21 -27.19 2.72
CA ARG A 182 25.65 -27.20 3.02
C ARG A 182 26.50 -26.26 2.14
N ARG A 183 25.91 -25.20 1.58
CA ARG A 183 26.60 -24.20 0.73
C ARG A 183 27.16 -23.06 1.59
N LYS A 184 28.20 -23.36 2.38
CA LYS A 184 28.77 -22.44 3.39
C LYS A 184 29.28 -21.11 2.81
N LEU A 185 29.92 -21.14 1.64
CA LEU A 185 30.45 -19.93 0.99
C LEU A 185 29.33 -18.97 0.57
N GLU A 186 28.29 -19.50 -0.11
CA GLU A 186 27.11 -18.73 -0.52
C GLU A 186 26.40 -18.12 0.71
N ALA A 187 26.18 -18.93 1.76
CA ALA A 187 25.57 -18.47 2.99
C ALA A 187 26.36 -17.33 3.66
N THR A 188 27.70 -17.42 3.67
CA THR A 188 28.58 -16.40 4.27
C THR A 188 28.43 -15.06 3.54
N THR A 189 28.45 -15.09 2.21
CA THR A 189 28.27 -13.90 1.38
C THR A 189 26.91 -13.25 1.64
N LEU A 190 25.84 -14.04 1.61
CA LEU A 190 24.48 -13.55 1.86
C LEU A 190 24.31 -12.95 3.25
N LEU A 191 24.89 -13.56 4.29
CA LEU A 191 24.86 -13.02 5.66
C LEU A 191 25.60 -11.69 5.79
N ASN A 192 26.75 -11.55 5.13
CA ASN A 192 27.51 -10.31 5.16
C ASN A 192 26.75 -9.17 4.46
N GLU A 193 26.10 -9.48 3.34
CA GLU A 193 25.23 -8.54 2.64
C GLU A 193 24.01 -8.16 3.48
N ALA A 194 23.35 -9.13 4.13
CA ALA A 194 22.24 -8.88 5.04
C ALA A 194 22.67 -7.97 6.20
N LYS A 195 23.82 -8.23 6.82
CA LYS A 195 24.38 -7.39 7.88
C LYS A 195 24.65 -5.96 7.42
N ARG A 196 25.15 -5.76 6.20
CA ARG A 196 25.42 -4.43 5.64
C ARG A 196 24.13 -3.63 5.41
N LEU A 197 23.04 -4.30 5.07
CA LEU A 197 21.74 -3.69 4.82
C LEU A 197 20.96 -3.40 6.11
N ASP A 198 21.21 -4.18 7.18
CA ASP A 198 20.60 -4.00 8.50
C ASP A 198 21.21 -2.82 9.28
N LYS A 199 20.90 -1.60 8.85
CA LYS A 199 21.39 -0.35 9.46
C LYS A 199 20.93 -0.15 10.90
N GLN A 200 19.81 -0.75 11.29
CA GLN A 200 19.17 -0.57 12.60
C GLN A 200 19.49 -1.72 13.56
N GLY A 201 20.25 -2.74 13.13
CA GLY A 201 20.62 -3.89 13.96
C GLY A 201 19.43 -4.79 14.33
N MET A 202 18.32 -4.72 13.58
CA MET A 202 17.10 -5.48 13.87
C MET A 202 17.27 -6.99 13.60
N LEU A 203 18.23 -7.38 12.77
CA LEU A 203 18.54 -8.78 12.43
C LEU A 203 19.80 -9.30 13.14
N LYS A 204 20.37 -8.52 14.07
CA LYS A 204 21.67 -8.83 14.69
C LYS A 204 21.68 -10.20 15.36
N GLU A 205 20.61 -10.54 16.08
CA GLU A 205 20.48 -11.81 16.77
C GLU A 205 20.41 -12.98 15.79
N GLN A 206 19.54 -12.89 14.77
CA GLN A 206 19.37 -13.94 13.77
C GLN A 206 20.64 -14.15 12.94
N ILE A 207 21.35 -13.06 12.58
CA ILE A 207 22.64 -13.14 11.88
C ILE A 207 23.68 -13.83 12.76
N THR A 208 23.72 -13.54 14.06
CA THR A 208 24.67 -14.15 15.00
C THR A 208 24.39 -15.64 15.16
N MET A 209 23.13 -16.00 15.41
CA MET A 209 22.69 -17.39 15.51
C MET A 209 23.05 -18.20 14.26
N MET A 210 22.82 -17.63 13.08
CA MET A 210 23.13 -18.29 11.81
C MET A 210 24.63 -18.46 11.62
N LYS A 211 25.45 -17.45 11.98
CA LYS A 211 26.92 -17.57 11.96
C LYS A 211 27.43 -18.68 12.87
N ASP A 212 26.84 -18.85 14.05
CA ASP A 212 27.25 -19.90 14.98
C ASP A 212 26.84 -21.29 14.48
N GLN A 213 25.67 -21.41 13.87
CA GLN A 213 25.27 -22.65 13.18
C GLN A 213 26.22 -23.00 12.04
N MET A 214 26.73 -22.01 11.28
CA MET A 214 27.70 -22.25 10.21
C MET A 214 29.07 -22.75 10.68
N LYS A 215 29.45 -22.51 11.94
CA LYS A 215 30.69 -23.07 12.50
C LYS A 215 30.59 -24.58 12.70
N LYS A 216 29.37 -25.11 12.83
CA LYS A 216 29.08 -26.53 13.05
C LYS A 216 28.90 -27.33 11.75
N ILE A 217 28.91 -26.66 10.59
CA ILE A 217 28.86 -27.23 9.23
C ILE A 217 30.25 -27.19 8.62
#